data_AF-A0A740RLY8-F1
#
_entry.id   AF-A0A740RLY8-F1
#
_cell.length_a   1.000
_cell.length_b   1.000
_cell.length_c   1.000
_cell.angle_alpha   90.00
_cell.angle_beta   90.00
_cell.angle_gamma   90.00
#
_symmetry.space_group_name_H-M   'P 1'
#
loop_
_entity.id
_entity.type
_entity.pdbx_description
1 polymer ?
#
loop_
_entity_poly.entity_id
_entity_poly.type
_entity_poly.pdbx_seq_one_letter_code
_entity_poly.pdbx_strand_id
1 'polypeptide(L)'
;MTTITREQLHERARRKVKELEFAITQSAFTSIRDGLNEELELARIALASLEAEPIGAFHIADQQVGGTSDYIKDGEWPIDNGVIEVYAAPPAPVVPDERAAFNAWNNEDNLPIAGVGAKNAAWLAWQARASLCGNSALNVPPERPAGSSNGDDVEAWFDEGWNACRAAMLNGGKS
;
A
#
# COMPACT_ATOMS: atom_id res chain seq x y z
N MET A 1 6.57 29.64 -8.73
CA MET A 1 6.03 28.27 -8.69
C MET A 1 4.75 28.26 -9.49
N THR A 2 4.62 27.39 -10.49
CA THR A 2 3.34 27.20 -11.20
C THR A 2 2.42 26.36 -10.32
N THR A 3 1.35 26.95 -9.81
CA THR A 3 0.32 26.24 -9.06
C THR A 3 -0.47 25.34 -10.02
N ILE A 4 -0.52 24.05 -9.73
CA ILE A 4 -1.32 23.07 -10.46
C ILE A 4 -2.53 22.68 -9.58
N THR A 5 -3.71 22.56 -10.17
CA THR A 5 -4.89 22.08 -9.43
C THR A 5 -4.82 20.56 -9.20
N ARG A 6 -5.59 20.03 -8.25
CA ARG A 6 -5.68 18.59 -7.99
C ARG A 6 -6.10 17.82 -9.25
N GLU A 7 -7.08 18.34 -9.98
CA GLU A 7 -7.60 17.73 -11.21
C GLU A 7 -6.54 17.75 -12.31
N GLN A 8 -5.83 18.87 -12.47
CA GLN A 8 -4.73 18.98 -13.43
C GLN A 8 -3.59 18.01 -13.08
N LEU A 9 -3.31 17.79 -11.79
CA LEU A 9 -2.31 16.83 -11.33
C LEU A 9 -2.75 15.39 -11.65
N HIS A 10 -4.00 15.03 -11.39
CA HIS A 10 -4.56 13.71 -11.73
C HIS A 10 -4.50 13.46 -13.24
N GLU A 11 -4.91 14.44 -14.05
CA GLU A 11 -4.91 14.29 -15.50
C GLU A 11 -3.49 14.10 -16.05
N ARG A 12 -2.51 14.85 -15.50
CA ARG A 12 -1.09 14.68 -15.86
C ARG A 12 -0.56 13.30 -15.45
N ALA A 13 -0.91 12.80 -14.26
CA ALA A 13 -0.50 11.47 -13.82
C ALA A 13 -1.05 10.36 -14.73
N ARG A 14 -2.35 10.42 -15.06
CA ARG A 14 -2.98 9.47 -16.01
C ARG A 14 -2.34 9.52 -17.38
N ARG A 15 -2.02 10.71 -17.87
CA ARG A 15 -1.34 10.88 -19.17
C ARG A 15 0.04 10.25 -19.16
N LYS A 16 0.82 10.48 -18.10
CA LYS A 16 2.17 9.92 -17.93
C LYS A 16 2.17 8.39 -17.92
N VAL A 17 1.22 7.77 -17.22
CA VAL A 17 1.04 6.29 -17.23
C VAL A 17 0.79 5.79 -18.65
N LYS A 18 -0.14 6.41 -19.39
CA LYS A 18 -0.44 6.03 -20.79
C LYS A 18 0.76 6.19 -21.72
N GLU A 19 1.54 7.26 -21.54
CA GLU A 19 2.76 7.52 -22.32
C GLU A 19 3.82 6.43 -22.08
N LEU A 20 4.05 6.05 -20.82
CA LEU A 20 5.01 5.00 -20.45
C LEU A 20 4.57 3.63 -20.94
N GLU A 21 3.28 3.28 -20.79
CA GLU A 21 2.71 2.05 -21.35
C GLU A 21 2.90 1.98 -22.86
N PHE A 22 2.62 3.08 -23.57
CA PHE A 22 2.84 3.16 -25.00
C PHE A 22 4.33 3.00 -25.35
N ALA A 23 5.24 3.66 -24.63
CA ALA A 23 6.68 3.56 -24.87
C ALA A 23 7.20 2.11 -24.71
N ILE A 24 6.74 1.38 -23.69
CA ILE A 24 7.15 -0.02 -23.44
C ILE A 24 6.77 -0.95 -24.61
N THR A 25 5.63 -0.69 -25.28
CA THR A 25 5.19 -1.50 -26.43
C THR A 25 6.06 -1.29 -27.68
N GLN A 26 6.80 -0.18 -27.77
CA GLN A 26 7.64 0.09 -28.93
C GLN A 26 8.92 -0.78 -28.91
N SER A 27 9.21 -1.42 -30.03
CA SER A 27 10.43 -2.23 -30.20
C SER A 27 11.71 -1.40 -30.22
N ALA A 28 11.61 -0.09 -30.49
CA ALA A 28 12.74 0.84 -30.50
C ALA A 28 13.36 1.08 -29.10
N PHE A 29 12.66 0.73 -28.02
CA PHE A 29 13.09 0.98 -26.65
C PHE A 29 13.44 -0.29 -25.86
N THR A 30 13.75 -1.39 -26.55
CA THR A 30 14.09 -2.67 -25.90
C THR A 30 15.27 -2.56 -24.93
N SER A 31 16.27 -1.72 -25.22
CA SER A 31 17.44 -1.50 -24.38
C SER A 31 17.18 -0.70 -23.11
N ILE A 32 16.07 0.06 -23.04
CA ILE A 32 15.70 0.88 -21.88
C ILE A 32 14.40 0.41 -21.23
N ARG A 33 13.86 -0.74 -21.66
CA ARG A 33 12.54 -1.22 -21.25
C ARG A 33 12.45 -1.45 -19.74
N ASP A 34 13.53 -1.91 -19.11
CA ASP A 34 13.57 -2.13 -17.67
C ASP A 34 13.40 -0.82 -16.90
N GLY A 35 14.12 0.24 -17.27
CA GLY A 35 13.94 1.57 -16.68
C GLY A 35 12.56 2.17 -16.95
N LEU A 36 11.99 1.93 -18.13
CA LEU A 36 10.61 2.36 -18.43
C LEU A 36 9.56 1.61 -17.59
N ASN A 37 9.79 0.33 -17.30
CA ASN A 37 8.92 -0.45 -16.41
C ASN A 37 9.00 0.08 -14.97
N GLU A 38 10.19 0.37 -14.47
CA GLU A 38 10.38 1.00 -13.15
C GLU A 38 9.66 2.36 -13.06
N GLU A 39 9.82 3.22 -14.07
CA GLU A 39 9.10 4.50 -14.15
C GLU A 39 7.57 4.30 -14.21
N LEU A 40 7.10 3.28 -14.93
CA LEU A 40 5.67 2.97 -15.03
C LEU A 40 5.12 2.51 -13.68
N GLU A 41 5.83 1.67 -12.95
CA GLU A 41 5.43 1.23 -11.60
C GLU A 41 5.33 2.42 -10.64
N LEU A 42 6.33 3.30 -10.64
CA LEU A 42 6.30 4.53 -9.83
C LEU A 42 5.13 5.44 -10.22
N ALA A 43 4.88 5.63 -11.52
CA ALA A 43 3.77 6.44 -12.00
C ALA A 43 2.41 5.84 -11.62
N ARG A 44 2.28 4.51 -11.62
CA ARG A 44 1.06 3.81 -11.17
C ARG A 44 0.84 3.96 -9.66
N ILE A 45 1.88 3.83 -8.84
CA ILE A 45 1.78 4.05 -7.39
C ILE A 45 1.40 5.50 -7.09
N ALA A 46 2.03 6.46 -7.77
CA ALA A 46 1.70 7.87 -7.63
C ALA A 46 0.24 8.15 -8.04
N LEU A 47 -0.22 7.61 -9.16
CA LEU A 47 -1.60 7.75 -9.61
C LEU A 47 -2.59 7.13 -8.61
N ALA A 48 -2.31 5.91 -8.13
CA ALA A 48 -3.13 5.24 -7.11
C ALA A 48 -3.19 6.05 -5.81
N SER A 49 -2.10 6.73 -5.43
CA SER A 49 -2.06 7.59 -4.24
C SER A 49 -2.90 8.85 -4.42
N LEU A 50 -2.95 9.41 -5.63
CA LEU A 50 -3.78 10.56 -5.96
C LEU A 50 -5.27 10.20 -6.00
N GLU A 51 -5.60 9.00 -6.49
CA GLU A 51 -6.97 8.48 -6.62
C GLU A 51 -7.49 7.77 -5.36
N ALA A 52 -6.68 7.65 -4.31
CA ALA A 52 -7.07 7.00 -3.07
C ALA A 52 -8.26 7.74 -2.40
N GLU A 53 -9.23 6.96 -1.93
CA GLU A 53 -10.30 7.45 -1.06
C GLU A 53 -9.82 7.44 0.40
N PRO A 54 -10.26 8.41 1.23
CA PRO A 54 -9.92 8.42 2.64
C PRO A 54 -10.55 7.21 3.34
N ILE A 55 -9.81 6.61 4.26
CA ILE A 55 -10.22 5.44 5.03
C ILE A 55 -10.95 5.81 6.33
N GLY A 56 -10.95 7.09 6.67
CA GLY A 56 -11.53 7.61 7.89
C GLY A 56 -11.32 9.11 8.00
N ALA A 57 -11.81 9.70 9.08
CA ALA A 57 -11.66 11.12 9.32
C ALA A 57 -11.56 11.43 10.82
N PHE A 58 -10.72 12.40 11.16
CA PHE A 58 -10.69 13.02 12.49
C PHE A 58 -11.55 14.28 12.47
N HIS A 59 -12.39 14.42 13.50
CA HIS A 59 -13.18 15.62 13.71
C HIS A 59 -12.48 16.52 14.73
N ILE A 60 -12.26 17.77 14.35
CA ILE A 60 -11.72 18.81 15.23
C ILE A 60 -12.86 19.71 15.69
N ALA A 61 -13.06 19.76 17.01
CA ALA A 61 -13.97 20.68 17.68
C ALA A 61 -13.26 21.32 18.87
N ASP A 62 -13.42 22.64 19.04
CA ASP A 62 -12.77 23.43 20.09
C ASP A 62 -11.25 23.24 20.15
N GLN A 63 -10.61 23.11 18.98
CA GLN A 63 -9.17 22.82 18.82
C GLN A 63 -8.72 21.48 19.44
N GLN A 64 -9.66 20.57 19.68
CA GLN A 64 -9.41 19.22 20.17
C GLN A 64 -9.88 18.18 19.13
N VAL A 65 -9.10 17.10 19.00
CA VAL A 65 -9.53 15.95 18.21
C VAL A 65 -10.49 15.13 19.06
N GLY A 66 -11.70 14.90 18.56
CA GLY A 66 -12.66 14.02 19.22
C GLY A 66 -12.14 12.58 19.25
N GLY A 67 -11.50 12.19 20.36
CA GLY A 67 -11.08 10.79 20.61
C GLY A 67 -9.61 10.54 20.91
N THR A 68 -8.74 11.55 21.01
CA THR A 68 -7.32 11.34 21.39
C THR A 68 -6.85 12.33 22.45
N SER A 69 -6.83 11.91 23.73
CA SER A 69 -6.37 12.79 24.83
C SER A 69 -4.85 12.96 24.92
N ASP A 70 -4.06 12.07 24.31
CA ASP A 70 -2.65 11.90 24.69
C ASP A 70 -1.61 12.30 23.63
N TYR A 71 -2.03 12.65 22.41
CA TYR A 71 -1.09 12.96 21.30
C TYR A 71 -1.02 14.45 20.91
N ILE A 72 -1.59 15.34 21.72
CA ILE A 72 -1.47 16.78 21.51
C ILE A 72 -0.05 17.20 21.93
N LYS A 73 0.91 17.09 21.00
CA LYS A 73 2.12 17.91 21.08
C LYS A 73 1.70 19.34 20.84
N ASP A 74 2.07 20.25 21.73
CA ASP A 74 1.97 21.69 21.51
C ASP A 74 2.71 22.04 20.20
N GLY A 75 1.97 22.28 19.11
CA GLY A 75 2.53 22.72 17.84
C GLY A 75 1.80 22.21 16.59
N GLU A 76 1.11 23.15 15.92
CA GLU A 76 0.73 23.16 14.50
C GLU A 76 -0.23 22.06 13.97
N TRP A 77 -1.30 21.75 14.70
CA TRP A 77 -2.52 21.30 14.01
C TRP A 77 -3.31 22.51 13.51
N PRO A 78 -4.11 22.38 12.43
CA PRO A 78 -4.99 23.45 12.00
C PRO A 78 -5.84 23.93 13.18
N ILE A 79 -5.70 25.21 13.50
CA ILE A 79 -6.42 25.90 14.59
C ILE A 79 -7.93 26.06 14.33
N ASP A 80 -8.38 25.64 13.15
CA ASP A 80 -9.76 25.74 12.73
C ASP A 80 -10.50 24.40 12.92
N ASN A 81 -11.70 24.46 13.50
CA ASN A 81 -12.61 23.33 13.56
C ASN A 81 -12.86 22.78 12.15
N GLY A 82 -12.83 21.46 11.99
CA GLY A 82 -12.85 20.86 10.66
C GLY A 82 -12.77 19.34 10.67
N VAL A 83 -12.70 18.77 9.46
CA VAL A 83 -12.56 17.33 9.23
C VAL A 83 -11.22 17.09 8.56
N ILE A 84 -10.38 16.25 9.17
CA ILE A 84 -9.11 15.82 8.58
C ILE A 84 -9.28 14.40 8.08
N GLU A 85 -9.28 14.26 6.77
CA GLU A 85 -9.33 12.96 6.09
C GLU A 85 -8.03 12.18 6.32
N VAL A 86 -8.18 10.93 6.71
CA VAL A 86 -7.09 9.97 6.91
C VAL A 86 -7.00 9.11 5.67
N TYR A 87 -5.84 9.15 5.01
CA TYR A 87 -5.57 8.33 3.84
C TYR A 87 -4.61 7.20 4.22
N ALA A 88 -4.95 5.98 3.82
CA ALA A 88 -3.96 4.92 3.78
C ALA A 88 -3.05 5.18 2.57
N ALA A 89 -1.74 5.04 2.75
CA ALA A 89 -0.88 4.87 1.60
C ALA A 89 -1.41 3.65 0.82
N PRO A 90 -1.64 3.76 -0.51
CA PRO A 90 -1.99 2.59 -1.30
C PRO A 90 -0.96 1.52 -0.97
N PRO A 91 -1.38 0.27 -0.71
CA PRO A 91 -0.43 -0.78 -0.45
C PRO A 91 0.48 -0.82 -1.67
N ALA A 92 1.74 -0.42 -1.48
CA ALA A 92 2.73 -0.59 -2.51
C ALA A 92 2.61 -2.05 -2.91
N PRO A 93 2.45 -2.37 -4.21
CA PRO A 93 2.55 -3.75 -4.65
C PRO A 93 3.99 -4.16 -4.35
N VAL A 94 4.23 -4.64 -3.13
CA VAL A 94 5.45 -5.31 -2.74
C VAL A 94 5.34 -6.65 -3.42
N VAL A 95 5.67 -6.66 -4.71
CA VAL A 95 5.93 -7.90 -5.42
C VAL A 95 7.11 -8.51 -4.67
N PRO A 96 6.94 -9.69 -4.05
CA PRO A 96 8.07 -10.39 -3.47
C PRO A 96 9.16 -10.48 -4.54
N ASP A 97 10.44 -10.35 -4.17
CA ASP A 97 11.51 -10.66 -5.11
C ASP A 97 11.42 -12.16 -5.45
N GLU A 98 10.67 -12.47 -6.51
CA GLU A 98 10.35 -13.83 -6.92
C GLU A 98 11.63 -14.60 -7.24
N ARG A 99 12.68 -13.90 -7.67
CA ARG A 99 13.97 -14.51 -7.95
C ARG A 99 14.69 -14.91 -6.66
N ALA A 100 14.69 -14.03 -5.66
CA ALA A 100 15.22 -14.38 -4.33
C ALA A 100 14.40 -15.49 -3.67
N ALA A 101 13.07 -15.45 -3.74
CA ALA A 101 12.18 -16.46 -3.20
C ALA A 101 12.38 -17.84 -3.86
N PHE A 102 12.50 -17.87 -5.20
CA PHE A 102 12.81 -19.08 -5.94
C PHE A 102 14.19 -19.63 -5.57
N ASN A 103 15.20 -18.77 -5.43
CA ASN A 103 16.54 -19.20 -5.04
C ASN A 103 16.56 -19.80 -3.62
N ALA A 104 15.82 -19.21 -2.68
CA ALA A 104 15.68 -19.75 -1.33
C ALA A 104 15.03 -21.14 -1.36
N TRP A 105 13.89 -21.28 -2.05
CA TRP A 105 13.21 -22.56 -2.24
C TRP A 105 14.09 -23.61 -2.94
N ASN A 106 14.78 -23.22 -4.01
CA ASN A 106 15.65 -24.12 -4.76
C ASN A 106 16.89 -24.57 -3.97
N ASN A 107 17.25 -23.86 -2.90
CA ASN A 107 18.37 -24.19 -2.02
C ASN A 107 17.93 -24.87 -0.72
N GLU A 108 16.64 -25.19 -0.53
CA GLU A 108 16.19 -25.99 0.61
C GLU A 108 16.76 -27.42 0.52
N ASP A 109 17.32 -27.91 1.64
CA ASP A 109 18.11 -29.16 1.73
C ASP A 109 17.41 -30.44 1.23
N ASN A 110 16.10 -30.39 0.95
CA ASN A 110 15.28 -31.53 0.55
C ASN A 110 14.84 -31.55 -0.94
N LEU A 111 15.34 -30.67 -1.81
CA LEU A 111 14.92 -30.64 -3.23
C LEU A 111 16.10 -30.62 -4.22
N PRO A 112 16.45 -31.77 -4.84
CA PRO A 112 17.57 -31.84 -5.77
C PRO A 112 17.07 -31.65 -7.20
N ILE A 113 16.73 -30.42 -7.61
CA ILE A 113 16.58 -30.13 -9.04
C ILE A 113 17.99 -30.02 -9.64
N ALA A 114 18.56 -31.18 -9.99
CA ALA A 114 19.84 -31.28 -10.67
C ALA A 114 19.65 -31.07 -12.18
N GLY A 115 20.37 -30.09 -12.75
CA GLY A 115 20.40 -29.80 -14.18
C GLY A 115 19.71 -28.49 -14.60
N VAL A 116 20.36 -27.76 -15.51
CA VAL A 116 19.93 -26.41 -15.97
C VAL A 116 18.52 -26.43 -16.58
N GLY A 117 18.16 -27.47 -17.35
CA GLY A 117 16.85 -27.59 -17.97
C GLY A 117 15.70 -27.73 -16.97
N ALA A 118 15.91 -28.49 -15.89
CA ALA A 118 14.90 -28.69 -14.85
C ALA A 118 14.73 -27.44 -13.97
N LYS A 119 15.82 -26.72 -13.68
CA LYS A 119 15.78 -25.42 -12.99
C LYS A 119 15.03 -24.36 -13.79
N ASN A 120 15.24 -24.31 -15.12
CA ASN A 120 14.54 -23.39 -16.00
C ASN A 120 13.03 -23.71 -16.07
N ALA A 121 12.65 -24.99 -16.14
CA ALA A 121 11.24 -25.39 -16.12
C ALA A 121 10.56 -25.05 -14.78
N ALA A 122 11.24 -25.28 -13.66
CA ALA A 122 10.74 -24.93 -12.33
C ALA A 122 10.56 -23.41 -12.17
N TRP A 123 11.49 -22.61 -12.67
CA TRP A 123 11.38 -21.16 -12.68
C TRP A 123 10.18 -20.66 -13.48
N LEU A 124 9.93 -21.23 -14.67
CA LEU A 124 8.75 -20.88 -15.48
C LEU A 124 7.43 -21.21 -14.78
N ALA A 125 7.36 -22.37 -14.12
CA ALA A 125 6.18 -22.76 -13.32
C ALA A 125 5.99 -21.84 -12.09
N TRP A 126 7.08 -21.44 -11.44
CA TRP A 126 7.06 -20.50 -10.32
C TRP A 126 6.52 -19.14 -10.75
N GLN A 127 7.02 -18.58 -11.85
CA GLN A 127 6.52 -17.31 -12.40
C GLN A 127 5.03 -17.37 -12.77
N ALA A 128 4.59 -18.49 -13.35
CA ALA A 128 3.18 -18.71 -13.65
C ALA A 128 2.32 -18.75 -12.37
N ARG A 129 2.79 -19.40 -11.31
CA ARG A 129 2.11 -19.40 -9.99
C ARG A 129 2.09 -18.01 -9.37
N ALA A 130 3.21 -17.30 -9.34
CA ALA A 130 3.31 -15.95 -8.79
C ALA A 130 2.35 -14.98 -9.49
N SER A 131 2.25 -15.07 -10.82
CA SER A 131 1.29 -14.29 -11.62
C SER A 131 -0.17 -14.58 -11.28
N LEU A 132 -0.48 -15.75 -10.71
CA LEU A 132 -1.83 -16.13 -10.26
C LEU A 132 -2.10 -15.73 -8.80
N CYS A 133 -1.07 -15.68 -7.97
CA CYS A 133 -1.14 -15.27 -6.57
C CYS A 133 -0.78 -13.77 -6.43
N GLY A 134 -1.61 -12.88 -6.98
CA GLY A 134 -1.42 -11.45 -6.79
C GLY A 134 -1.37 -11.07 -5.30
N ASN A 135 -0.34 -10.30 -4.93
CA ASN A 135 -0.11 -9.59 -3.67
C ASN A 135 0.00 -10.47 -2.41
N SER A 136 1.25 -10.70 -1.98
CA SER A 136 1.55 -11.29 -0.67
C SER A 136 1.16 -10.37 0.48
N ALA A 137 0.80 -11.01 1.59
CA ALA A 137 0.14 -10.47 2.77
C ALA A 137 0.69 -9.13 3.26
N LEU A 138 -0.21 -8.18 3.46
CA LEU A 138 0.03 -6.98 4.25
C LEU A 138 0.62 -7.40 5.61
N ASN A 139 1.65 -6.71 6.09
CA ASN A 139 2.08 -6.84 7.48
C ASN A 139 1.01 -6.21 8.37
N VAL A 140 0.03 -7.01 8.78
CA VAL A 140 -1.13 -6.56 9.56
C VAL A 140 -0.81 -6.65 11.04
N PRO A 141 -0.82 -5.53 11.79
CA PRO A 141 -0.73 -5.57 13.25
C PRO A 141 -1.83 -6.48 13.85
N PRO A 142 -1.59 -7.22 14.92
CA PRO A 142 -2.60 -8.12 15.49
C PRO A 142 -3.81 -7.34 16.04
N GLU A 143 -4.98 -8.00 16.06
CA GLU A 143 -6.15 -7.53 16.81
C GLU A 143 -5.84 -7.53 18.29
N ARG A 144 -6.39 -6.55 19.01
CA ARG A 144 -6.31 -6.50 20.47
C ARG A 144 -7.55 -7.11 21.10
N PRO A 145 -7.41 -7.84 22.22
CA PRO A 145 -8.54 -8.47 22.88
C PRO A 145 -9.48 -7.36 23.37
N ALA A 146 -10.77 -7.47 23.06
CA ALA A 146 -11.79 -6.67 23.74
C ALA A 146 -11.74 -7.08 25.21
N GLY A 147 -11.12 -6.26 26.06
CA GLY A 147 -11.10 -6.49 27.50
C GLY A 147 -12.52 -6.70 28.00
N SER A 148 -12.79 -7.86 28.60
CA SER A 148 -13.99 -8.08 29.40
C SER A 148 -13.86 -7.23 30.66
N SER A 149 -14.16 -5.96 30.55
CA SER A 149 -14.17 -5.04 31.67
C SER A 149 -15.42 -4.18 31.59
N ASN A 150 -16.08 -4.04 32.73
CA ASN A 150 -17.33 -3.33 32.87
C ASN A 150 -17.08 -1.84 32.65
N GLY A 151 -17.14 -1.37 31.39
CA GLY A 151 -17.49 -0.01 30.97
C GLY A 151 -16.64 1.18 31.43
N ASP A 152 -15.69 1.00 32.35
CA ASP A 152 -15.08 2.10 33.11
C ASP A 152 -13.55 2.24 32.89
N ASP A 153 -12.94 1.36 32.09
CA ASP A 153 -11.50 1.36 31.80
C ASP A 153 -11.18 1.95 30.42
N VAL A 154 -10.35 2.99 30.43
CA VAL A 154 -9.81 3.70 29.26
C VAL A 154 -9.18 2.75 28.22
N GLU A 155 -8.70 1.57 28.65
CA GLU A 155 -8.12 0.56 27.76
C GLU A 155 -9.14 -0.11 26.83
N ALA A 156 -10.39 -0.32 27.26
CA ALA A 156 -11.41 -0.95 26.44
C ALA A 156 -11.80 -0.08 25.23
N TRP A 157 -11.96 1.24 25.45
CA TRP A 157 -12.22 2.19 24.35
C TRP A 157 -11.03 2.31 23.40
N PHE A 158 -9.81 2.24 23.93
CA PHE A 158 -8.60 2.21 23.12
C PHE A 158 -8.59 0.98 22.20
N ASP A 159 -8.89 -0.21 22.71
CA ASP A 159 -8.84 -1.46 21.93
C ASP A 159 -9.93 -1.53 20.86
N GLU A 160 -11.13 -1.00 21.13
CA GLU A 160 -12.18 -0.82 20.13
C GLU A 160 -11.74 0.14 19.01
N GLY A 161 -11.19 1.30 19.36
CA GLY A 161 -10.67 2.28 18.40
C GLY A 161 -9.51 1.72 17.56
N TRP A 162 -8.61 0.95 18.19
CA TRP A 162 -7.51 0.26 17.52
C TRP A 162 -8.03 -0.76 16.50
N ASN A 163 -8.95 -1.63 16.90
CA ASN A 163 -9.50 -2.67 16.03
C ASN A 163 -10.32 -2.05 14.88
N ALA A 164 -11.05 -0.97 15.13
CA ALA A 164 -11.78 -0.23 14.09
C ALA A 164 -10.82 0.40 13.06
N CYS A 165 -9.76 1.07 13.53
CA CYS A 165 -8.74 1.67 12.65
C CYS A 165 -8.01 0.59 11.84
N ARG A 166 -7.63 -0.52 12.47
CA ARG A 166 -7.04 -1.69 11.80
C ARG A 166 -7.97 -2.23 10.71
N ALA A 167 -9.26 -2.41 11.01
CA ALA A 167 -10.23 -2.90 10.03
C ALA A 167 -10.40 -1.94 8.84
N ALA A 168 -10.43 -0.63 9.09
CA ALA A 168 -10.50 0.38 8.04
C ALA A 168 -9.26 0.35 7.12
N MET A 169 -8.07 0.19 7.70
CA MET A 169 -6.81 0.04 6.95
C MET A 169 -6.79 -1.21 6.06
N LEU A 170 -7.43 -2.31 6.50
CA LEU A 170 -7.50 -3.56 5.72
C LEU A 170 -8.56 -3.51 4.62
N ASN A 171 -9.69 -2.87 4.88
CA ASN A 171 -10.85 -2.89 3.98
C ASN A 171 -10.97 -1.64 3.10
N GLY A 172 -10.06 -0.67 3.25
CA GLY A 172 -10.01 0.55 2.44
C GLY A 172 -11.26 1.41 2.59
N GLY A 173 -11.75 1.61 3.82
CA GLY A 173 -12.90 2.50 4.09
C GLY A 173 -14.28 1.97 3.69
N LYS A 174 -14.41 0.72 3.22
CA LYS A 174 -15.72 0.10 2.94
C LYS A 174 -16.39 -0.34 4.25
N SER A 175 -17.07 0.57 4.94
CA SER A 175 -18.06 0.24 5.98
C SER A 175 -19.48 0.42 5.46
#